data_AF-A0A6A6JEA7-F1
#
_entry.id   AF-A0A6A6JEA7-F1
#
_cell.length_a   1.000
_cell.length_b   1.000
_cell.length_c   1.000
_cell.angle_alpha   90.00
_cell.angle_beta   90.00
_cell.angle_gamma   90.00
#
_symmetry.space_group_name_H-M   'P 1'
#
loop_
_entity.id
_entity.type
_entity.pdbx_description
1 polymer ?
#
loop_
_entity_poly.entity_id
_entity_poly.type
_entity_poly.pdbx_seq_one_letter_code
_entity_poly.pdbx_strand_id
1 'polypeptide(L)'
;MPRFLRGSPAETVRTAAGHRLMDWEGFLTITHKEAKDLVQEEPSTNWRRLPASKKQTVFRRVNAKLAAEGIPQVEEDVLIWRMSQAIRAARKAVNREAETAVLNSNTAAGTRPFDPVRDSLAMQSSRVLCPHSGDS
;
A
#
# COMPACT_ATOMS: atom_id res chain seq x y z
N MET A 1 17.53 -27.49 2.66
CA MET A 1 16.18 -27.03 3.02
C MET A 1 15.44 -26.55 1.77
N PRO A 2 14.10 -26.62 1.73
CA PRO A 2 13.34 -26.24 0.55
C PRO A 2 13.33 -24.72 0.35
N ARG A 3 13.72 -24.28 -0.85
CA ARG A 3 13.65 -22.88 -1.24
C ARG A 3 12.19 -22.49 -1.49
N PHE A 4 11.64 -21.60 -0.68
CA PHE A 4 10.25 -21.16 -0.85
C PHE A 4 10.08 -20.29 -2.09
N LEU A 5 9.06 -20.63 -2.88
CA LEU A 5 8.67 -19.83 -4.03
C LEU A 5 7.79 -18.68 -3.57
N ARG A 6 7.74 -17.60 -4.35
CA ARG A 6 6.91 -16.42 -4.03
C ARG A 6 5.45 -16.76 -3.73
N GLY A 7 4.91 -17.80 -4.37
CA GLY A 7 3.53 -18.27 -4.17
C GLY A 7 3.37 -19.34 -3.09
N SER A 8 4.43 -19.70 -2.35
CA SER A 8 4.33 -20.67 -1.26
C SER A 8 3.33 -20.19 -0.20
N PRO A 9 2.43 -21.06 0.29
CA PRO A 9 1.46 -20.69 1.33
C PRO A 9 2.18 -20.23 2.60
N ALA A 10 1.67 -19.16 3.22
CA ALA A 10 2.26 -18.63 4.45
C ALA A 10 2.30 -19.67 5.57
N GLU A 11 1.29 -20.53 5.65
CA GLU A 11 1.21 -21.63 6.62
C GLU A 11 2.37 -22.62 6.47
N THR A 12 2.69 -23.02 5.23
CA THR A 12 3.81 -23.92 4.95
C THR A 12 5.14 -23.32 5.38
N VAL A 13 5.34 -22.02 5.12
CA VAL A 13 6.57 -21.31 5.48
C VAL A 13 6.68 -21.14 7.00
N ARG A 14 5.58 -20.80 7.68
CA ARG A 14 5.53 -20.67 9.14
C ARG A 14 5.92 -21.98 9.83
N THR A 15 5.29 -23.08 9.41
CA THR A 15 5.54 -24.40 9.97
C THR A 15 6.99 -24.84 9.74
N ALA A 16 7.53 -24.57 8.55
CA ALA A 16 8.94 -24.84 8.26
C ALA A 16 9.92 -23.94 9.06
N ALA A 17 9.50 -22.72 9.42
CA ALA A 17 10.26 -21.83 10.30
C ALA A 17 10.16 -22.25 11.78
N GLY A 18 9.22 -23.14 12.15
CA GLY A 18 8.98 -23.53 13.54
C GLY A 18 8.33 -22.44 14.40
N HIS A 19 7.69 -21.44 13.78
CA HIS A 19 7.06 -20.34 14.51
C HIS A 19 5.66 -20.71 14.99
N ARG A 20 5.33 -20.36 16.24
CA ARG A 20 3.93 -20.32 16.69
C ARG A 20 3.21 -19.15 16.03
N LEU A 21 1.88 -19.09 16.19
CA LEU A 21 1.06 -18.00 15.65
C LEU A 21 1.55 -16.61 16.09
N MET A 22 1.81 -16.42 17.39
CA MET A 22 2.26 -15.13 17.91
C MET A 22 3.67 -14.76 17.41
N ASP A 23 4.58 -15.73 17.39
CA ASP A 23 5.94 -15.59 16.86
C ASP A 23 5.91 -15.19 15.37
N TRP A 24 4.97 -15.74 14.63
CA TRP A 24 4.75 -15.42 13.22
C TRP A 24 4.22 -14.00 13.02
N GLU A 25 3.26 -13.55 13.83
CA GLU A 25 2.76 -12.17 13.78
C GLU A 25 3.85 -11.14 14.10
N GLY A 26 4.67 -11.40 15.12
CA GLY A 26 5.84 -10.58 15.43
C GLY A 26 6.82 -10.53 14.25
N PHE A 27 7.15 -11.68 13.67
CA PHE A 27 7.97 -11.75 12.45
C PHE A 27 7.39 -10.95 11.27
N LEU A 28 6.09 -11.06 11.01
CA LEU A 28 5.43 -10.31 9.94
C LEU A 28 5.50 -8.79 10.19
N THR A 29 5.37 -8.38 11.45
CA THR A 29 5.43 -6.97 11.88
C THR A 29 6.84 -6.40 11.73
N ILE A 30 7.86 -7.11 12.23
CA ILE A 30 9.27 -6.71 12.12
C ILE A 30 9.66 -6.57 10.65
N THR A 31 9.38 -7.59 9.84
CA THR A 31 9.74 -7.59 8.41
C THR A 31 8.97 -6.53 7.61
N HIS A 32 7.74 -6.21 8.00
CA HIS A 32 6.98 -5.13 7.38
C HIS A 32 7.62 -3.76 7.64
N LYS A 33 8.05 -3.50 8.88
CA LYS A 33 8.76 -2.25 9.23
C LYS A 33 10.07 -2.11 8.44
N GLU A 34 10.89 -3.15 8.44
CA GLU A 34 12.15 -3.17 7.66
C GLU A 34 11.92 -2.96 6.17
N ALA A 35 10.89 -3.57 5.59
CA ALA A 35 10.54 -3.36 4.19
C ALA A 35 10.06 -1.94 3.90
N LYS A 36 9.32 -1.32 4.83
CA LYS A 36 8.88 0.07 4.71
C LYS A 36 10.07 1.02 4.73
N ASP A 37 10.96 0.88 5.71
CA ASP A 37 12.17 1.71 5.84
C ASP A 37 13.03 1.62 4.58
N LEU A 38 13.22 0.41 4.06
CA LEU A 38 14.01 0.14 2.86
C LEU A 38 13.38 0.75 1.58
N VAL A 39 12.05 0.78 1.49
CA VAL A 39 11.34 1.43 0.37
C VAL A 39 11.32 2.95 0.52
N GLN A 40 11.33 3.48 1.74
CA GLN A 40 11.46 4.92 1.96
C GLN A 40 12.85 5.43 1.57
N GLU A 41 13.90 4.67 1.87
CA GLU A 41 15.28 4.98 1.45
C GLU A 41 15.45 4.83 -0.06
N GLU A 42 14.93 3.75 -0.65
CA GLU A 42 15.03 3.45 -2.08
C GLU A 42 13.68 3.00 -2.68
N PRO A 43 12.85 3.94 -3.19
CA PRO A 43 11.49 3.63 -3.67
C PRO A 43 11.41 2.62 -4.84
N SER A 44 12.49 2.54 -5.64
CA SER A 44 12.60 1.64 -6.78
C SER A 44 13.12 0.25 -6.41
N THR A 45 13.41 0.01 -5.12
CA THR A 45 14.09 -1.21 -4.70
C THR A 45 13.23 -2.46 -4.79
N ASN A 46 13.88 -3.55 -5.16
CA ASN A 46 13.29 -4.86 -5.30
C ASN A 46 14.20 -5.87 -4.60
N TRP A 47 13.63 -6.72 -3.74
CA TRP A 47 14.38 -7.75 -3.03
C TRP A 47 15.30 -8.57 -3.95
N ARG A 48 14.85 -8.93 -5.15
CA ARG A 48 15.67 -9.71 -6.10
C ARG A 48 16.89 -8.94 -6.59
N ARG A 49 16.74 -7.64 -6.87
CA ARG A 49 17.80 -6.77 -7.39
C ARG A 49 18.73 -6.23 -6.31
N LEU A 50 18.34 -6.36 -5.03
CA LEU A 50 19.13 -5.88 -3.92
C LEU A 50 20.49 -6.63 -3.86
N PRO A 51 21.62 -5.92 -3.64
CA PRO A 51 22.92 -6.54 -3.48
C PRO A 51 22.94 -7.54 -2.32
N ALA A 52 23.77 -8.59 -2.45
CA ALA A 52 23.90 -9.62 -1.41
C ALA A 52 24.32 -9.04 -0.05
N SER A 53 25.20 -8.03 -0.04
CA SER A 53 25.62 -7.32 1.17
C SER A 53 24.46 -6.66 1.91
N LYS A 54 23.59 -5.94 1.17
CA LYS A 54 22.38 -5.33 1.75
C LYS A 54 21.39 -6.39 2.24
N LYS A 55 21.20 -7.49 1.50
CA LYS A 55 20.36 -8.63 1.94
C LYS A 55 20.86 -9.22 3.26
N GLN A 56 22.16 -9.45 3.38
CA GLN A 56 22.77 -9.98 4.60
C GLN A 56 22.64 -9.03 5.78
N THR A 57 22.75 -7.72 5.55
CA THR A 57 22.49 -6.70 6.58
C THR A 57 21.04 -6.73 7.04
N VAL A 58 20.07 -6.79 6.13
CA VAL A 58 18.65 -6.94 6.48
C VAL A 58 18.41 -8.23 7.25
N PHE A 59 19.01 -9.35 6.82
CA PHE A 59 18.91 -10.64 7.52
C PHE A 59 19.40 -10.55 8.97
N ARG A 60 20.58 -9.98 9.19
CA ARG A 60 21.12 -9.77 10.53
C ARG A 60 20.22 -8.87 11.39
N ARG A 61 19.72 -7.77 10.82
CA ARG A 61 18.83 -6.83 11.54
C ARG A 61 17.51 -7.49 11.95
N VAL A 62 16.89 -8.25 11.04
CA VAL A 62 15.65 -8.97 11.33
C VAL A 62 15.88 -10.02 12.42
N ASN A 63 16.88 -10.88 12.28
CA ASN A 63 17.16 -11.91 13.28
C ASN A 63 17.62 -11.34 14.64
N ALA A 64 18.28 -10.19 14.66
CA ALA A 64 18.59 -9.48 15.90
C ALA A 64 17.31 -8.96 16.58
N LYS A 65 16.37 -8.40 15.82
CA LYS A 65 15.07 -7.94 16.35
C LYS A 65 14.22 -9.10 16.84
N LEU A 66 14.18 -10.21 16.11
CA LEU A 66 13.47 -11.43 16.53
C LEU A 66 14.03 -11.95 17.86
N ALA A 67 15.36 -12.06 17.97
CA ALA A 67 16.01 -12.50 19.20
C ALA A 67 15.72 -11.57 20.39
N ALA A 68 15.70 -10.26 20.16
CA ALA A 68 15.36 -9.28 21.19
C ALA A 68 13.90 -9.39 21.69
N GLU A 69 12.98 -9.82 20.84
CA GLU A 69 11.57 -10.07 21.18
C GLU A 69 11.31 -11.51 21.69
N GLY A 70 12.35 -12.34 21.80
CA GLY A 70 12.21 -13.75 22.20
C GLY A 70 11.57 -14.64 21.14
N ILE A 71 11.55 -14.19 19.88
CA ILE A 71 11.00 -14.90 18.73
C ILE A 71 12.12 -15.77 18.12
N PRO A 72 11.84 -17.03 17.71
CA PRO A 72 12.80 -17.85 17.00
C PRO A 72 13.39 -17.15 15.78
N GLN A 73 14.68 -17.34 15.55
CA GLN A 73 15.35 -16.81 14.37
C GLN A 73 14.91 -17.56 13.12
N VAL A 74 14.93 -16.87 11.99
CA VAL A 74 14.53 -17.45 10.70
C VAL A 74 15.74 -17.69 9.81
N GLU A 75 15.60 -18.70 8.96
CA GLU A 75 16.55 -19.00 7.90
C GLU A 75 16.40 -18.06 6.70
N GLU A 76 17.43 -18.02 5.85
CA GLU A 76 17.50 -17.11 4.71
C GLU A 76 16.32 -17.32 3.73
N ASP A 77 15.92 -18.56 3.48
CA ASP A 77 14.83 -18.89 2.55
C ASP A 77 13.47 -18.30 3.00
N VAL A 78 13.19 -18.36 4.31
CA VAL A 78 11.99 -17.78 4.92
C VAL A 78 12.02 -16.26 4.78
N LEU A 79 13.18 -15.65 5.03
CA LEU A 79 13.34 -14.21 4.88
C LEU A 79 13.20 -13.77 3.41
N ILE A 80 13.78 -14.51 2.46
CA ILE A 80 13.68 -14.21 1.03
C ILE A 80 12.22 -14.22 0.58
N TRP A 81 11.47 -15.26 0.98
CA TRP A 81 10.04 -15.37 0.72
C TRP A 81 9.27 -14.18 1.28
N ARG A 82 9.56 -13.80 2.53
CA ARG A 82 8.85 -12.73 3.22
C ARG A 82 9.17 -11.35 2.65
N MET A 83 10.45 -11.01 2.52
CA MET A 83 10.90 -9.69 2.06
C MET A 83 10.47 -9.39 0.61
N SER A 84 10.42 -10.43 -0.24
CA SER A 84 9.89 -10.29 -1.61
C SER A 84 8.44 -9.79 -1.65
N GLN A 85 7.63 -10.19 -0.67
CA GLN A 85 6.23 -9.78 -0.55
C GLN A 85 6.10 -8.45 0.20
N ALA A 86 6.82 -8.28 1.30
CA ALA A 86 6.77 -7.09 2.14
C ALA A 86 7.19 -5.83 1.37
N ILE A 87 8.30 -5.88 0.63
CA ILE A 87 8.76 -4.74 -0.19
C ILE A 87 7.74 -4.38 -1.27
N ARG A 88 7.13 -5.39 -1.92
CA ARG A 88 6.09 -5.14 -2.92
C ARG A 88 4.87 -4.46 -2.29
N ALA A 89 4.44 -4.90 -1.11
CA ALA A 89 3.32 -4.31 -0.40
C ALA A 89 3.62 -2.86 0.02
N ALA A 90 4.80 -2.62 0.60
CA ALA A 90 5.25 -1.28 0.99
C ALA A 90 5.30 -0.32 -0.21
N ARG A 91 5.85 -0.73 -1.35
CA ARG A 91 5.85 0.08 -2.57
C ARG A 91 4.45 0.42 -3.06
N LYS A 92 3.53 -0.55 -3.03
CA LYS A 92 2.14 -0.31 -3.43
C LYS A 92 1.46 0.71 -2.49
N ALA A 93 1.77 0.66 -1.20
CA ALA A 93 1.26 1.63 -0.23
C ALA A 93 1.78 3.05 -0.54
N VAL A 94 3.09 3.22 -0.74
CA VAL A 94 3.69 4.52 -1.09
C VAL A 94 3.11 5.10 -2.38
N ASN A 95 2.96 4.28 -3.43
CA ASN A 95 2.36 4.74 -4.68
C ASN A 95 0.89 5.15 -4.50
N ARG A 96 0.11 4.41 -3.70
CA ARG A 96 -1.28 4.74 -3.42
C ARG A 96 -1.40 6.04 -2.63
N GLU A 97 -0.54 6.26 -1.64
CA GLU A 97 -0.47 7.51 -0.89
C GLU A 97 -0.19 8.70 -1.81
N ALA A 98 0.76 8.55 -2.74
CA ALA A 98 1.06 9.58 -3.75
C ALA A 98 -0.14 9.85 -4.69
N GLU A 99 -0.82 8.81 -5.17
CA GLU A 99 -2.03 8.94 -6.00
C GLU A 99 -3.15 9.68 -5.26
N THR A 100 -3.40 9.35 -3.99
CA THR A 100 -4.40 10.04 -3.17
C THR A 100 -4.04 11.50 -2.90
N ALA A 101 -2.75 11.81 -2.74
CA ALA A 101 -2.31 13.19 -2.57
C ALA A 101 -2.59 14.03 -3.82
N VAL A 102 -2.30 13.51 -5.02
CA VAL A 102 -2.57 14.19 -6.30
C VAL A 102 -4.07 14.41 -6.53
N LEU A 103 -4.92 13.43 -6.19
CA LEU A 103 -6.39 13.59 -6.30
C LEU A 103 -6.94 14.68 -5.38
N ASN A 104 -6.41 14.77 -4.16
CA ASN A 104 -6.80 15.81 -3.20
C ASN A 104 -6.34 17.20 -3.65
N SER A 105 -5.15 17.32 -4.24
CA SER A 105 -4.67 18.59 -4.81
C SER A 105 -5.54 19.09 -5.96
N ASN A 106 -6.05 18.19 -6.81
CA ASN A 106 -6.93 18.57 -7.92
C ASN A 106 -8.36 18.89 -7.49
N THR A 107 -8.83 18.37 -6.35
CA THR A 107 -10.15 18.69 -5.80
C THR A 107 -10.15 20.05 -5.07
N ALA A 108 -9.01 20.46 -4.50
CA ALA A 108 -8.85 21.77 -3.86
C ALA A 108 -8.87 22.96 -4.86
N ALA A 109 -8.70 22.71 -6.15
CA ALA A 109 -8.82 23.73 -7.21
C ALA A 109 -10.26 23.86 -7.78
N GLY A 110 -11.21 23.01 -7.33
CA GLY A 110 -12.54 22.91 -7.94
C GLY A 110 -13.70 23.54 -7.16
N THR A 111 -13.56 23.83 -5.87
CA THR A 111 -14.67 24.39 -5.08
C THR A 111 -14.52 25.89 -4.96
N ARG A 112 -15.01 26.62 -5.97
CA ARG A 112 -15.34 28.04 -5.78
C ARG A 112 -16.35 28.11 -4.62
N PRO A 113 -16.18 29.03 -3.64
CA PRO A 113 -17.19 29.24 -2.63
C PRO A 113 -18.51 29.64 -3.31
N PHE A 114 -19.63 29.15 -2.76
CA PHE A 114 -20.97 29.42 -3.26
C PHE A 114 -21.19 30.93 -3.43
N ASP A 115 -21.54 31.35 -4.65
CA ASP A 115 -21.76 32.74 -5.05
C ASP A 115 -23.25 32.92 -5.41
N PRO A 116 -24.06 33.49 -4.50
CA PRO A 116 -25.51 33.53 -4.65
C PRO A 116 -25.99 34.38 -5.84
N VAL A 117 -25.12 35.22 -6.43
CA VAL A 117 -25.44 36.06 -7.59
C VAL A 117 -25.31 35.30 -8.91
N ARG A 118 -24.48 34.24 -8.96
CA ARG A 118 -24.27 33.43 -10.17
C ARG A 118 -25.28 32.30 -10.34
N ASP A 119 -25.70 31.67 -9.25
CA ASP A 119 -26.57 30.48 -9.30
C ASP A 119 -28.08 30.80 -9.37
N SER A 120 -28.47 32.06 -9.35
CA SER A 120 -29.88 32.50 -9.35
C SER A 120 -30.51 32.67 -10.74
N LEU A 121 -29.75 32.46 -11.84
CA LEU A 121 -30.27 32.66 -13.21
C LEU A 121 -30.77 31.40 -13.95
N ALA A 122 -30.74 30.22 -13.32
CA ALA A 122 -31.09 28.96 -13.99
C ALA A 122 -32.54 28.47 -13.76
N MET A 123 -33.38 29.24 -13.05
CA MET A 123 -34.78 28.87 -12.79
C MET A 123 -35.74 30.02 -13.09
N GLN A 124 -35.90 30.38 -14.37
CA GLN A 124 -37.07 31.11 -14.87
C GLN A 124 -37.16 30.97 -16.39
N SER A 125 -37.33 29.73 -16.86
CA SER A 125 -37.83 29.48 -18.22
C SER A 125 -38.89 28.40 -18.18
N SER A 126 -40.12 28.80 -17.87
CA SER A 126 -41.34 28.10 -18.25
C SER A 126 -42.57 28.90 -17.83
N ARG A 127 -43.25 29.49 -18.82
CA ARG A 127 -44.67 29.28 -19.15
C ARG A 127 -45.16 30.43 -20.06
N VAL A 128 -45.21 30.17 -21.37
CA VAL A 128 -46.44 29.87 -22.18
C VAL A 128 -46.97 31.14 -22.85
N LEU A 129 -46.89 31.21 -24.18
CA LEU A 129 -48.05 31.48 -25.05
C LEU A 129 -47.65 31.39 -26.52
N CYS A 130 -48.29 30.48 -27.26
CA CYS A 130 -48.71 30.55 -28.68
C CYS A 130 -49.08 29.12 -29.15
N PRO A 131 -49.95 28.91 -30.15
CA PRO A 131 -51.14 29.67 -30.59
C PRO A 131 -52.36 28.72 -30.75
N HIS A 132 -53.54 29.21 -31.19
CA HIS A 132 -54.34 28.65 -32.30
C HIS A 132 -55.86 28.99 -32.24
N SER A 133 -56.30 29.63 -33.31
CA SER A 133 -57.60 29.56 -34.00
C SER A 133 -58.85 30.27 -33.47
N GLY A 134 -59.40 31.06 -34.38
CA GLY A 134 -60.75 31.60 -34.33
C GLY A 134 -61.78 30.68 -34.98
N ASP A 135 -63.03 31.06 -34.77
CA ASP A 135 -64.21 30.50 -35.43
C ASP A 135 -65.28 31.60 -35.47
N SER A 136 -65.60 32.07 -36.68
CA SER A 136 -66.92 32.52 -37.20
C SER A 136 -66.74 33.35 -38.47
#